data_AF-A0A0M8QJ05-F1
#
_entry.id   AF-A0A0M8QJ05-F1
#
_cell.length_a   1.000
_cell.length_b   1.000
_cell.length_c   1.000
_cell.angle_alpha   90.00
_cell.angle_beta   90.00
_cell.angle_gamma   90.00
#
_symmetry.space_group_name_H-M   'P 1'
#
loop_
_entity.id
_entity.type
_entity.pdbx_description
1 polymer ?
#
loop_
_entity_poly.entity_id
_entity_poly.type
_entity_poly.pdbx_seq_one_letter_code
_entity_poly.pdbx_strand_id
1 'polypeptide(L)'
;MRDLGVGFRYLLKGQRWVARHGRQFGFGLLPGLITLVLYAAALVALALWGEDLVTWATPFADDWSSPWAGLFRGFLTAVLFALGLLLSVLTFTAVTLLIGQPFYENLSEQVDRDVSPDGTAPESGLPLLRELWISARDSLRIVVRALVWGVLLFALGFVPVIGQTVVPVIGFFVTGFFLTEELTAVALQRRGVELRERLALLRSRKTLVWGFGTPLGLAFLVPFVAVFLMPGAVAGATLMARDLLGEETAGEDAGKPGKEEDVPS
;
A
#
# COMPACT_ATOMS: atom_id res chain seq x y z
N MET A 1 -5.50 26.37 3.95
CA MET A 1 -5.74 25.89 2.57
C MET A 1 -4.45 25.66 1.77
N ARG A 2 -3.35 26.41 2.01
CA ARG A 2 -2.05 26.17 1.34
C ARG A 2 -1.56 24.73 1.49
N ASP A 3 -1.64 24.16 2.69
CA ASP A 3 -1.10 22.80 2.96
C ASP A 3 -1.83 21.68 2.22
N LEU A 4 -3.14 21.80 1.95
CA LEU A 4 -3.88 20.82 1.14
C LEU A 4 -3.29 20.73 -0.27
N GLY A 5 -2.99 21.88 -0.87
CA GLY A 5 -2.33 21.96 -2.18
C GLY A 5 -0.88 21.47 -2.15
N VAL A 6 -0.19 21.65 -1.02
CA VAL A 6 1.18 21.10 -0.82
C VAL A 6 1.13 19.57 -0.74
N GLY A 7 0.17 18.99 -0.01
CA GLY A 7 -0.01 17.54 0.09
C GLY A 7 -0.28 16.90 -1.28
N PHE A 8 -1.17 17.49 -2.05
CA PHE A 8 -1.43 17.04 -3.43
C PHE A 8 -0.19 17.18 -4.32
N ARG A 9 0.61 18.23 -4.11
CA ARG A 9 1.87 18.42 -4.85
C ARG A 9 2.89 17.33 -4.52
N TYR A 10 2.93 16.78 -3.29
CA TYR A 10 3.79 15.64 -2.98
C TYR A 10 3.39 14.39 -3.76
N LEU A 11 2.07 14.14 -3.91
CA LEU A 11 1.60 13.06 -4.77
C LEU A 11 2.09 13.26 -6.22
N LEU A 12 1.94 14.46 -6.78
CA LEU A 12 2.45 14.78 -8.12
C LEU A 12 3.97 14.70 -8.24
N LYS A 13 4.71 15.18 -7.22
CA LYS A 13 6.18 15.09 -7.17
C LYS A 13 6.63 13.62 -7.18
N GLY A 14 5.98 12.76 -6.40
CA GLY A 14 6.25 11.33 -6.37
C GLY A 14 5.99 10.65 -7.71
N GLN A 15 4.84 10.91 -8.34
CA GLN A 15 4.55 10.40 -9.70
C GLN A 15 5.58 10.88 -10.73
N ARG A 16 5.97 12.16 -10.69
CA ARG A 16 7.01 12.71 -11.58
C ARG A 16 8.38 12.11 -11.33
N TRP A 17 8.74 11.87 -10.07
CA TRP A 17 10.01 11.25 -9.70
C TRP A 17 10.11 9.86 -10.31
N VAL A 18 9.07 9.04 -10.14
CA VAL A 18 9.03 7.69 -10.68
C VAL A 18 8.99 7.67 -12.21
N ALA A 19 8.27 8.62 -12.84
CA ALA A 19 8.25 8.75 -14.29
C ALA A 19 9.63 9.09 -14.89
N ARG A 20 10.48 9.82 -14.16
CA ARG A 20 11.88 10.08 -14.53
C ARG A 20 12.79 8.87 -14.25
N HIS A 21 12.40 8.05 -13.29
CA HIS A 21 13.14 6.89 -12.79
C HIS A 21 12.46 5.58 -13.24
N GLY A 22 12.47 5.33 -14.56
CA GLY A 22 11.73 4.23 -15.18
C GLY A 22 12.08 2.83 -14.64
N ARG A 23 13.33 2.61 -14.20
CA ARG A 23 13.75 1.35 -13.56
C ARG A 23 13.06 1.16 -12.20
N GLN A 24 12.92 2.23 -11.44
CA GLN A 24 12.27 2.25 -10.14
C GLN A 24 10.75 2.12 -10.25
N PHE A 25 10.16 2.66 -11.31
CA PHE A 25 8.76 2.40 -11.66
C PHE A 25 8.50 0.91 -11.88
N GLY A 26 9.31 0.27 -12.74
CA GLY A 26 9.21 -1.16 -12.99
C GLY A 26 9.41 -2.00 -11.72
N PHE A 27 10.35 -1.60 -10.87
CA PHE A 27 10.60 -2.28 -9.60
C PHE A 27 9.42 -2.17 -8.62
N GLY A 28 8.76 -1.02 -8.55
CA GLY A 28 7.55 -0.84 -7.73
C GLY A 28 6.33 -1.61 -8.26
N LEU A 29 6.27 -1.94 -9.55
CA LEU A 29 5.23 -2.78 -10.15
C LEU A 29 5.49 -4.28 -10.00
N LEU A 30 6.74 -4.66 -9.71
CA LEU A 30 7.18 -6.05 -9.66
C LEU A 30 6.38 -6.94 -8.68
N PRO A 31 5.99 -6.48 -7.48
CA PRO A 31 5.21 -7.30 -6.55
C PRO A 31 3.87 -7.76 -7.14
N GLY A 32 3.15 -6.83 -7.78
CA GLY A 32 1.88 -7.13 -8.42
C GLY A 32 2.06 -8.08 -9.60
N LEU A 33 3.13 -7.91 -10.38
CA LEU A 33 3.46 -8.79 -11.49
C LEU A 33 3.85 -10.20 -11.02
N ILE A 34 4.71 -10.32 -10.01
CA ILE A 34 5.08 -11.62 -9.42
C ILE A 34 3.83 -12.34 -8.93
N THR A 35 2.99 -11.65 -8.16
CA THR A 35 1.76 -12.22 -7.61
C THR A 35 0.82 -12.66 -8.74
N LEU A 36 0.65 -11.84 -9.78
CA LEU A 36 -0.14 -12.19 -10.95
C LEU A 36 0.39 -13.44 -11.65
N VAL A 37 1.70 -13.54 -11.87
CA VAL A 37 2.33 -14.70 -12.50
C VAL A 37 2.15 -15.96 -11.65
N LEU A 38 2.30 -15.86 -10.33
CA LEU A 38 2.13 -16.99 -9.41
C LEU A 38 0.70 -17.54 -9.45
N TYR A 39 -0.32 -16.68 -9.34
CA TYR A 39 -1.71 -17.12 -9.41
C TYR A 39 -2.10 -17.59 -10.80
N ALA A 40 -1.61 -16.94 -11.86
CA ALA A 40 -1.84 -17.40 -13.23
C ALA A 40 -1.25 -18.81 -13.43
N ALA A 41 -0.02 -19.06 -12.97
CA ALA A 41 0.61 -20.37 -13.02
C ALA A 41 -0.19 -21.42 -12.22
N ALA A 42 -0.67 -21.07 -11.02
CA ALA A 42 -1.49 -21.97 -10.20
C ALA A 42 -2.83 -22.32 -10.87
N LEU A 43 -3.52 -21.34 -11.46
CA LEU A 43 -4.77 -21.55 -12.16
C LEU A 43 -4.59 -22.32 -13.48
N VAL A 44 -3.51 -22.06 -14.21
CA VAL A 44 -3.15 -22.85 -15.41
C VAL A 44 -2.82 -24.29 -15.01
N ALA A 45 -2.07 -24.50 -13.93
CA ALA A 45 -1.79 -25.83 -13.41
C ALA A 45 -3.09 -26.56 -13.04
N LEU A 46 -4.02 -25.86 -12.40
CA LEU A 46 -5.34 -26.40 -12.07
C LEU A 46 -6.17 -26.74 -13.32
N ALA A 47 -6.09 -25.92 -14.36
CA ALA A 47 -6.77 -26.17 -15.63
C ALA A 47 -6.21 -27.38 -16.38
N LEU A 48 -4.89 -27.59 -16.32
CA LEU A 48 -4.21 -28.67 -17.04
C LEU A 48 -4.25 -30.01 -16.29
N TRP A 49 -4.12 -29.99 -14.96
CA TRP A 49 -3.98 -31.19 -14.14
C TRP A 49 -5.12 -31.40 -13.13
N GLY A 50 -6.14 -30.53 -13.13
CA GLY A 50 -7.26 -30.62 -12.19
C GLY A 50 -8.07 -31.90 -12.35
N GLU A 51 -8.31 -32.33 -13.60
CA GLU A 51 -9.03 -33.58 -13.87
C GLU A 51 -8.24 -34.82 -13.42
N ASP A 52 -6.93 -34.84 -13.69
CA ASP A 52 -6.03 -35.91 -13.22
C ASP A 52 -6.00 -35.97 -11.69
N LEU A 53 -5.94 -34.82 -11.02
CA LEU A 53 -5.96 -34.71 -9.57
C LEU A 53 -7.26 -35.26 -8.99
N VAL A 54 -8.40 -34.89 -9.56
CA VAL A 54 -9.72 -35.37 -9.14
C VAL A 54 -9.86 -36.87 -9.38
N THR A 55 -9.35 -37.38 -10.51
CA THR A 55 -9.35 -38.81 -10.82
C THR A 55 -8.49 -39.58 -9.81
N TRP A 56 -7.27 -39.12 -9.55
CA TRP A 56 -6.37 -39.70 -8.54
C TRP A 56 -6.97 -39.68 -7.13
N ALA A 57 -7.71 -38.63 -6.78
CA ALA A 57 -8.34 -38.48 -5.47
C ALA A 57 -9.64 -39.30 -5.31
N THR A 58 -10.20 -39.84 -6.41
CA THR A 58 -11.49 -40.56 -6.40
C THR A 58 -11.41 -42.00 -6.92
N PRO A 59 -10.48 -42.85 -6.44
CA PRO A 59 -10.34 -44.22 -6.94
C PRO A 59 -11.59 -45.07 -6.63
N PHE A 60 -12.32 -44.75 -5.57
CA PHE A 60 -13.58 -45.41 -5.22
C PHE A 60 -14.70 -45.22 -6.27
N ALA A 61 -14.54 -44.27 -7.20
CA ALA A 61 -15.49 -44.01 -8.27
C ALA A 61 -15.16 -44.75 -9.58
N ASP A 62 -14.05 -45.51 -9.64
CA ASP A 62 -13.62 -46.21 -10.85
C ASP A 62 -14.59 -47.32 -11.28
N ASP A 63 -15.23 -47.99 -10.32
CA ASP A 63 -16.17 -49.08 -10.59
C ASP A 63 -17.61 -48.60 -10.88
N TRP A 64 -17.84 -47.28 -10.94
CA TRP A 64 -19.18 -46.74 -11.17
C TRP A 64 -19.59 -46.87 -12.63
N SER A 65 -20.87 -47.14 -12.88
CA SER A 65 -21.39 -47.23 -14.24
C SER A 65 -21.40 -45.87 -14.95
N SER A 66 -21.12 -45.88 -16.25
CA SER A 66 -21.27 -44.70 -17.10
C SER A 66 -22.75 -44.25 -17.15
N PRO A 67 -23.07 -42.94 -17.02
CA PRO A 67 -22.18 -41.77 -17.01
C PRO A 67 -21.83 -41.22 -15.61
N TRP A 68 -22.18 -41.91 -14.52
CA TRP A 68 -22.17 -41.36 -13.16
C TRP A 68 -20.77 -40.97 -12.67
N ALA A 69 -19.76 -41.78 -12.97
CA ALA A 69 -18.35 -41.47 -12.64
C ALA A 69 -17.89 -40.15 -13.27
N GLY A 70 -18.17 -39.96 -14.56
CA GLY A 70 -17.79 -38.77 -15.32
C GLY A 70 -18.52 -37.51 -14.85
N LEU A 71 -19.82 -37.62 -14.56
CA LEU A 71 -20.60 -36.49 -14.02
C LEU A 71 -20.08 -36.06 -12.64
N PHE A 72 -19.77 -37.02 -11.76
CA PHE A 72 -19.25 -36.74 -10.44
C PHE A 72 -17.85 -36.09 -10.48
N ARG A 73 -16.93 -36.66 -11.27
CA ARG A 73 -15.58 -36.11 -11.44
C ARG A 73 -15.61 -34.74 -12.11
N GLY A 74 -16.42 -34.56 -13.16
CA GLY A 74 -16.61 -33.26 -13.80
C GLY A 74 -17.15 -32.20 -12.85
N PHE A 75 -18.12 -32.55 -12.01
CA PHE A 75 -18.61 -31.66 -10.95
C PHE A 75 -17.52 -31.29 -9.94
N LEU A 76 -16.74 -32.26 -9.45
CA LEU A 76 -15.64 -31.99 -8.52
C LEU A 76 -14.55 -31.10 -9.15
N THR A 77 -14.18 -31.33 -10.41
CA THR A 77 -13.24 -30.48 -11.14
C THR A 77 -13.76 -29.05 -11.26
N ALA A 78 -15.05 -28.86 -11.57
CA ALA A 78 -15.67 -27.55 -11.63
C ALA A 78 -15.67 -26.83 -10.27
N VAL A 79 -16.00 -27.55 -9.19
CA VAL A 79 -15.96 -27.01 -7.82
C VAL A 79 -14.53 -26.63 -7.42
N LEU A 80 -13.56 -27.50 -7.72
CA LEU A 80 -12.15 -27.25 -7.44
C LEU A 80 -11.68 -25.98 -8.16
N PHE A 81 -12.03 -25.82 -9.44
CA PHE A 81 -11.68 -24.63 -10.21
C PHE A 81 -12.36 -23.37 -9.65
N ALA A 82 -13.65 -23.44 -9.32
CA ALA A 82 -14.38 -22.33 -8.72
C ALA A 82 -13.79 -21.90 -7.38
N LEU A 83 -13.43 -22.86 -6.51
CA LEU A 83 -12.81 -22.59 -5.23
C LEU A 83 -11.38 -22.04 -5.40
N GLY A 84 -10.60 -22.60 -6.33
CA GLY A 84 -9.28 -22.10 -6.67
C GLY A 84 -9.32 -20.65 -7.15
N LEU A 85 -10.28 -20.31 -8.02
CA LEU A 85 -10.49 -18.95 -8.49
C LEU A 85 -10.92 -18.02 -7.36
N LEU A 86 -11.89 -18.43 -6.53
CA LEU A 86 -12.36 -17.65 -5.39
C LEU A 86 -11.22 -17.36 -4.40
N LEU A 87 -10.47 -18.39 -4.00
CA LEU A 87 -9.32 -18.24 -3.12
C LEU A 87 -8.27 -17.33 -3.74
N SER A 88 -8.03 -17.44 -5.05
CA SER A 88 -7.09 -16.57 -5.76
C SER A 88 -7.50 -15.11 -5.63
N VAL A 89 -8.76 -14.78 -5.92
CA VAL A 89 -9.27 -13.40 -5.79
C VAL A 89 -9.18 -12.90 -4.35
N LEU A 90 -9.57 -13.72 -3.38
CA LEU A 90 -9.57 -13.32 -1.96
C LEU A 90 -8.16 -13.09 -1.40
N THR A 91 -7.18 -13.88 -1.85
CA THR A 91 -5.82 -13.86 -1.29
C THR A 91 -4.83 -13.02 -2.12
N PHE A 92 -5.16 -12.68 -3.37
CA PHE A 92 -4.29 -11.94 -4.28
C PHE A 92 -3.73 -10.66 -3.67
N THR A 93 -4.59 -9.81 -3.10
CA THR A 93 -4.15 -8.54 -2.50
C THR A 93 -3.25 -8.77 -1.29
N ALA A 94 -3.59 -9.71 -0.41
CA ALA A 94 -2.80 -10.02 0.78
C ALA A 94 -1.39 -10.51 0.40
N VAL A 95 -1.31 -11.43 -0.57
CA VAL A 95 -0.03 -11.94 -1.07
C VAL A 95 0.76 -10.85 -1.80
N THR A 96 0.10 -10.01 -2.59
CA THR A 96 0.76 -8.88 -3.29
C THR A 96 1.40 -7.92 -2.30
N LEU A 97 0.68 -7.57 -1.23
CA LEU A 97 1.20 -6.67 -0.19
C LEU A 97 2.37 -7.33 0.57
N LEU A 98 2.25 -8.61 0.91
CA LEU A 98 3.30 -9.36 1.60
C LEU A 98 4.60 -9.41 0.77
N ILE A 99 4.48 -9.70 -0.53
CA ILE A 99 5.62 -9.70 -1.46
C ILE A 99 6.14 -8.27 -1.67
N GLY A 100 5.27 -7.27 -1.62
CA GLY A 100 5.58 -5.88 -1.95
C GLY A 100 6.42 -5.12 -0.94
N GLN A 101 6.35 -5.46 0.35
CA GLN A 101 7.09 -4.78 1.42
C GLN A 101 8.57 -4.47 1.07
N PRO A 102 9.42 -5.46 0.72
CA PRO A 102 10.83 -5.19 0.41
C PRO A 102 11.01 -4.28 -0.82
N PHE A 103 10.10 -4.34 -1.79
CA PHE A 103 10.17 -3.50 -2.99
C PHE A 103 9.84 -2.04 -2.67
N TYR A 104 8.84 -1.82 -1.81
CA TYR A 104 8.42 -0.48 -1.40
C TYR A 104 9.43 0.18 -0.47
N GLU A 105 10.06 -0.59 0.43
CA GLU A 105 11.18 -0.13 1.26
C GLU A 105 12.36 0.33 0.41
N ASN A 106 12.80 -0.50 -0.54
CA ASN A 106 13.91 -0.16 -1.43
C ASN A 106 13.57 1.03 -2.35
N LEU A 107 12.31 1.16 -2.79
CA LEU A 107 11.87 2.32 -3.56
C LEU A 107 11.97 3.61 -2.71
N SER A 108 11.48 3.58 -1.47
CA SER A 108 11.62 4.70 -0.54
C SER A 108 13.08 5.04 -0.26
N GLU A 109 13.95 4.04 -0.20
CA GLU A 109 15.39 4.23 0.00
C GLU A 109 16.04 4.95 -1.18
N GLN A 110 15.74 4.54 -2.40
CA GLN A 110 16.28 5.22 -3.59
C GLN A 110 15.78 6.66 -3.70
N VAL A 111 14.53 6.92 -3.33
CA VAL A 111 13.98 8.28 -3.26
C VAL A 111 14.73 9.10 -2.22
N ASP A 112 15.00 8.55 -1.03
CA ASP A 112 15.78 9.23 -0.01
C ASP A 112 17.20 9.56 -0.51
N ARG A 113 17.92 8.60 -1.12
CA ARG A 113 19.28 8.83 -1.63
C ARG A 113 19.34 9.88 -2.75
N ASP A 114 18.36 9.91 -3.64
CA ASP A 114 18.33 10.86 -4.76
C ASP A 114 18.08 12.31 -4.30
N VAL A 115 17.42 12.48 -3.15
CA VAL A 115 16.95 13.77 -2.65
C VAL A 115 17.82 14.29 -1.50
N SER A 116 18.55 13.41 -0.82
CA SER A 116 19.42 13.76 0.30
C SER A 116 20.70 14.45 -0.17
N PRO A 117 21.12 15.57 0.48
CA PRO A 117 22.34 16.29 0.12
C PRO A 117 23.62 15.45 0.21
N ASP A 118 23.62 14.44 1.08
CA ASP A 118 24.72 13.52 1.35
C ASP A 118 24.62 12.17 0.61
N GLY A 119 23.54 11.96 -0.16
CA GLY A 119 23.28 10.70 -0.87
C GLY A 119 23.05 9.48 0.03
N THR A 120 22.91 9.67 1.34
CA THR A 120 22.67 8.59 2.30
C THR A 120 21.18 8.36 2.52
N ALA A 121 20.83 7.18 3.04
CA ALA A 121 19.47 6.89 3.44
C ALA A 121 19.47 6.40 4.89
N PRO A 122 18.54 6.88 5.74
CA PRO A 122 18.48 6.45 7.13
C PRO A 122 18.29 4.94 7.27
N GLU A 123 19.05 4.34 8.20
CA GLU A 123 18.90 2.95 8.62
C GLU A 123 18.53 2.90 10.11
N SER A 124 17.61 2.00 10.45
CA SER A 124 17.03 1.89 11.80
C SER A 124 18.04 1.38 12.84
N GLY A 125 19.11 0.67 12.43
CA GLY A 125 20.22 0.25 13.29
C GLY A 125 19.81 -0.72 14.42
N LEU A 126 18.57 -1.21 14.43
CA LEU A 126 18.03 -2.10 15.44
C LEU A 126 18.19 -3.58 15.01
N PRO A 127 18.20 -4.54 15.95
CA PRO A 127 18.17 -5.95 15.60
C PRO A 127 16.86 -6.28 14.85
N LEU A 128 16.97 -6.99 13.70
CA LEU A 128 15.84 -7.35 12.82
C LEU A 128 14.62 -7.91 13.57
N LEU A 129 14.85 -8.76 14.59
CA LEU A 129 13.79 -9.38 15.39
C LEU A 129 12.99 -8.36 16.22
N ARG A 130 13.67 -7.31 16.71
CA ARG A 130 13.05 -6.21 17.46
C ARG A 130 12.31 -5.26 16.52
N GLU A 131 12.86 -4.99 15.35
CA GLU A 131 12.19 -4.22 14.29
C GLU A 131 10.90 -4.89 13.84
N LEU A 132 10.93 -6.20 13.54
CA LEU A 132 9.76 -6.97 13.16
C LEU A 132 8.67 -6.96 14.24
N TRP A 133 9.04 -7.12 15.51
CA TRP A 133 8.09 -7.08 16.62
C TRP A 133 7.44 -5.71 16.79
N ILE A 134 8.22 -4.63 16.70
CA ILE A 134 7.71 -3.26 16.78
C ILE A 134 6.79 -2.98 15.59
N SER A 135 7.22 -3.33 14.38
CA SER A 135 6.45 -3.15 13.16
C SER A 135 5.14 -3.94 13.18
N ALA A 136 5.15 -5.19 13.63
CA ALA A 136 3.94 -6.01 13.77
C ALA A 136 2.96 -5.42 14.79
N ARG A 137 3.46 -4.98 15.95
CA ARG A 137 2.63 -4.35 16.99
C ARG A 137 2.02 -3.04 16.51
N ASP A 138 2.79 -2.24 15.80
CA ASP A 138 2.34 -0.94 15.29
C ASP A 138 1.34 -1.11 14.15
N SER A 139 1.59 -2.06 13.24
CA SER A 139 0.64 -2.46 12.19
C SER A 139 -0.68 -2.94 12.79
N LEU A 140 -0.64 -3.79 13.83
CA LEU A 140 -1.84 -4.24 14.52
C LEU A 140 -2.63 -3.07 15.15
N ARG A 141 -1.94 -2.11 15.79
CA ARG A 141 -2.57 -0.92 16.37
C ARG A 141 -3.23 -0.04 15.31
N ILE A 142 -2.64 0.07 14.12
CA ILE A 142 -3.22 0.81 12.99
C ILE A 142 -4.46 0.08 12.49
N VAL A 143 -4.37 -1.23 12.24
CA VAL A 143 -5.50 -2.07 11.78
C VAL A 143 -6.67 -1.99 12.76
N VAL A 144 -6.42 -2.09 14.06
CA VAL A 144 -7.49 -1.95 15.08
C VAL A 144 -8.14 -0.57 15.02
N ARG A 145 -7.38 0.51 14.83
CA ARG A 145 -7.95 1.86 14.71
C ARG A 145 -8.75 2.05 13.44
N ALA A 146 -8.26 1.55 12.32
CA ALA A 146 -8.98 1.55 11.05
C ALA A 146 -10.30 0.78 11.17
N LEU A 147 -10.27 -0.38 11.85
CA LEU A 147 -11.46 -1.20 12.11
C LEU A 147 -12.47 -0.46 13.00
N VAL A 148 -12.03 0.17 14.09
CA VAL A 148 -12.90 0.98 14.95
C VAL A 148 -13.58 2.10 14.15
N TRP A 149 -12.82 2.84 13.33
CA TRP A 149 -13.40 3.86 12.45
C TRP A 149 -14.36 3.26 11.42
N GLY A 150 -14.02 2.11 10.84
CA GLY A 150 -14.87 1.39 9.89
C GLY A 150 -16.21 1.00 10.51
N VAL A 151 -16.22 0.43 11.72
CA VAL A 151 -17.44 0.08 12.45
C VAL A 151 -18.26 1.32 12.79
N LEU A 152 -17.63 2.40 13.26
CA LEU A 152 -18.32 3.66 13.57
C LEU A 152 -18.98 4.28 12.33
N LEU A 153 -18.25 4.37 11.22
CA LEU A 153 -18.77 4.92 9.97
C LEU A 153 -19.86 4.02 9.38
N PHE A 154 -19.71 2.70 9.47
CA PHE A 154 -20.73 1.75 9.05
C PHE A 154 -22.03 1.94 9.84
N ALA A 155 -21.94 2.04 11.18
CA ALA A 155 -23.09 2.30 12.04
C ALA A 155 -23.75 3.65 11.73
N LEU A 156 -22.96 4.71 11.53
CA LEU A 156 -23.46 6.03 11.14
C LEU A 156 -24.09 6.04 9.73
N GLY A 157 -23.69 5.13 8.85
CA GLY A 157 -24.26 4.93 7.52
C GLY A 157 -25.76 4.59 7.53
N PHE A 158 -26.28 4.05 8.64
CA PHE A 158 -27.70 3.75 8.82
C PHE A 158 -28.56 4.97 9.19
N VAL A 159 -27.94 6.10 9.55
CA VAL A 159 -28.70 7.32 9.85
C VAL A 159 -29.32 7.86 8.55
N PRO A 160 -30.65 7.98 8.44
CA PRO A 160 -31.28 8.47 7.22
C PRO A 160 -30.76 9.86 6.85
N VAL A 161 -30.59 10.11 5.55
CA VAL A 161 -30.05 11.36 4.97
C VAL A 161 -28.56 11.60 5.28
N ILE A 162 -28.15 11.62 6.55
CA ILE A 162 -26.77 11.91 6.97
C ILE A 162 -25.82 10.76 6.59
N GLY A 163 -26.25 9.52 6.80
CA GLY A 163 -25.47 8.31 6.54
C GLY A 163 -25.11 8.09 5.06
N GLN A 164 -25.94 8.61 4.14
CA GLN A 164 -25.70 8.52 2.70
C GLN A 164 -24.93 9.73 2.15
N THR A 165 -24.85 10.84 2.90
CA THR A 165 -24.27 12.11 2.41
C THR A 165 -22.97 12.49 3.11
N VAL A 166 -22.99 12.62 4.44
CA VAL A 166 -21.86 13.11 5.23
C VAL A 166 -20.87 11.97 5.54
N VAL A 167 -21.38 10.78 5.85
CA VAL A 167 -20.55 9.63 6.25
C VAL A 167 -19.57 9.20 5.16
N PRO A 168 -19.94 9.10 3.86
CA PRO A 168 -18.98 8.77 2.80
C PRO A 168 -17.86 9.82 2.69
N VAL A 169 -18.19 11.11 2.83
CA VAL A 169 -17.21 12.20 2.80
C VAL A 169 -16.22 12.07 3.95
N ILE A 170 -16.70 11.86 5.17
CA ILE A 170 -15.83 11.60 6.33
C ILE A 170 -14.99 10.33 6.09
N GLY A 171 -15.60 9.29 5.52
CA GLY A 171 -14.92 8.05 5.12
C GLY A 171 -13.71 8.32 4.23
N PHE A 172 -13.84 9.17 3.20
CA PHE A 172 -12.71 9.53 2.35
C PHE A 172 -11.58 10.28 3.08
N PHE A 173 -11.90 11.14 4.04
CA PHE A 173 -10.88 11.80 4.85
C PHE A 173 -10.21 10.84 5.84
N VAL A 174 -10.96 9.91 6.41
CA VAL A 174 -10.42 8.87 7.30
C VAL A 174 -9.54 7.91 6.52
N THR A 175 -10.02 7.37 5.39
CA THR A 175 -9.24 6.52 4.49
C THR A 175 -7.99 7.25 4.00
N GLY A 176 -8.13 8.51 3.57
CA GLY A 176 -6.99 9.31 3.16
C GLY A 176 -5.97 9.50 4.27
N PHE A 177 -6.40 9.72 5.52
CA PHE A 177 -5.48 9.82 6.65
C PHE A 177 -4.70 8.51 6.89
N PHE A 178 -5.39 7.38 6.94
CA PHE A 178 -4.75 6.08 7.17
C PHE A 178 -3.84 5.66 6.01
N LEU A 179 -4.24 5.95 4.77
CA LEU A 179 -3.44 5.65 3.60
C LEU A 179 -2.13 6.45 3.58
N THR A 180 -2.19 7.75 3.91
CA THR A 180 -0.98 8.57 4.07
C THR A 180 -0.11 8.04 5.20
N GLU A 181 -0.71 7.65 6.33
CA GLU A 181 0.02 7.10 7.48
C GLU A 181 0.74 5.80 7.12
N GLU A 182 0.08 4.89 6.41
CA GLU A 182 0.64 3.62 5.95
C GLU A 182 1.80 3.83 4.97
N LEU A 183 1.66 4.74 4.01
CA LEU A 183 2.71 5.00 3.02
C LEU A 183 3.90 5.76 3.62
N THR A 184 3.65 6.71 4.52
CA THR A 184 4.74 7.42 5.22
C THR A 184 5.42 6.56 6.27
N ALA A 185 4.76 5.52 6.78
CA ALA A 185 5.34 4.58 7.73
C ALA A 185 6.65 4.00 7.21
N VAL A 186 6.72 3.63 5.93
CA VAL A 186 7.92 3.05 5.31
C VAL A 186 9.13 3.98 5.47
N ALA A 187 8.96 5.28 5.22
CA ALA A 187 10.03 6.26 5.34
C ALA A 187 10.34 6.64 6.81
N LEU A 188 9.31 6.72 7.66
CA LEU A 188 9.43 7.14 9.06
C LEU A 188 9.98 6.02 9.97
N GLN A 189 9.63 4.76 9.71
CA GLN A 189 10.16 3.61 10.45
C GLN A 189 11.66 3.45 10.23
N ARG A 190 12.14 3.69 9.00
CA ARG A 190 13.58 3.70 8.69
C ARG A 190 14.36 4.78 9.44
N ARG A 191 13.68 5.84 9.87
CA ARG A 191 14.21 6.93 10.70
C ARG A 191 14.01 6.70 12.20
N GLY A 192 13.54 5.51 12.60
CA GLY A 192 13.31 5.16 14.00
C GLY A 192 12.11 5.86 14.64
N VAL A 193 11.24 6.52 13.86
CA VAL A 193 10.08 7.25 14.40
C VAL A 193 8.99 6.26 14.82
N GLU A 194 8.73 6.18 16.12
CA GLU A 194 7.70 5.29 16.67
C GLU A 194 6.28 5.70 16.22
N LEU A 195 5.35 4.74 16.19
CA LEU A 195 3.95 4.98 15.78
C LEU A 195 3.28 6.14 16.52
N ARG A 196 3.55 6.31 17.83
CA ARG A 196 2.93 7.38 18.62
C ARG A 196 3.35 8.77 18.10
N GLU A 197 4.63 8.93 17.79
CA GLU A 197 5.22 10.17 17.31
C GLU A 197 4.81 10.44 15.87
N ARG A 198 4.87 9.43 14.99
CA ARG A 198 4.35 9.50 13.62
C ARG A 198 2.91 9.99 13.58
N LEU A 199 2.02 9.45 14.41
CA LEU A 199 0.64 9.90 14.48
C LEU A 199 0.49 11.32 15.03
N ALA A 200 1.37 11.75 15.94
CA ALA A 200 1.38 13.12 16.43
C ALA A 200 1.79 14.10 15.32
N LEU A 201 2.83 13.76 14.54
CA LEU A 201 3.27 14.51 13.36
C LEU A 201 2.17 14.63 12.30
N LEU A 202 1.53 13.52 11.94
CA LEU A 202 0.46 13.54 10.94
C LEU A 202 -0.78 14.30 11.43
N ARG A 203 -1.07 14.28 12.73
CA ARG A 203 -2.18 15.03 13.33
C ARG A 203 -1.88 16.52 13.52
N SER A 204 -0.62 16.94 13.59
CA SER A 204 -0.27 18.36 13.63
C SER A 204 -0.43 19.00 12.25
N ARG A 205 -0.27 18.23 11.16
CA ARG A 205 -0.36 18.67 9.75
C ARG A 205 -1.51 17.99 8.98
N LYS A 206 -2.71 17.89 9.56
CA LYS A 206 -3.86 17.15 8.96
C LYS A 206 -4.24 17.61 7.54
N THR A 207 -4.16 18.91 7.28
CA THR A 207 -4.44 19.50 5.96
C THR A 207 -3.45 19.00 4.90
N LEU A 208 -2.17 18.86 5.24
CA LEU A 208 -1.17 18.26 4.36
C LEU A 208 -1.50 16.79 4.09
N VAL A 209 -1.80 16.05 5.16
CA VAL A 209 -2.10 14.61 5.12
C VAL A 209 -3.32 14.30 4.27
N TRP A 210 -4.41 15.04 4.42
CA TRP A 210 -5.61 14.89 3.59
C TRP A 210 -5.38 15.35 2.14
N GLY A 211 -4.55 16.37 1.95
CA GLY A 211 -4.17 16.83 0.61
C GLY A 211 -3.44 15.76 -0.20
N PHE A 212 -2.66 14.91 0.47
CA PHE A 212 -2.00 13.76 -0.15
C PHE A 212 -2.91 12.54 -0.27
N GLY A 213 -3.49 12.10 0.85
CA GLY A 213 -4.13 10.79 0.96
C GLY A 213 -5.56 10.71 0.42
N THR A 214 -6.35 11.78 0.51
CA THR A 214 -7.73 11.78 0.00
C THR A 214 -7.78 11.62 -1.52
N PRO A 215 -7.04 12.40 -2.35
CA PRO A 215 -7.04 12.19 -3.80
C PRO A 215 -6.42 10.84 -4.18
N LEU A 216 -5.42 10.37 -3.43
CA LEU A 216 -4.85 9.04 -3.65
C LEU A 216 -5.87 7.92 -3.37
N GLY A 217 -6.59 7.99 -2.25
CA GLY A 217 -7.63 7.03 -1.89
C GLY A 217 -8.78 7.01 -2.90
N LEU A 218 -9.17 8.19 -3.42
CA LEU A 218 -10.13 8.28 -4.52
C LEU A 218 -9.62 7.63 -5.80
N ALA A 219 -8.35 7.84 -6.15
CA ALA A 219 -7.75 7.20 -7.32
C ALA A 219 -7.66 5.68 -7.18
N PHE A 220 -7.48 5.18 -5.95
CA PHE A 220 -7.44 3.74 -5.66
C PHE A 220 -8.80 3.05 -5.78
N LEU A 221 -9.90 3.80 -5.87
CA LEU A 221 -11.21 3.23 -6.22
C LEU A 221 -11.26 2.75 -7.67
N VAL A 222 -10.41 3.30 -8.55
CA VAL A 222 -10.36 2.89 -9.95
C VAL A 222 -9.46 1.65 -10.04
N PRO A 223 -9.98 0.50 -10.52
CA PRO A 223 -9.17 -0.70 -10.70
C PRO A 223 -7.96 -0.44 -11.60
N PHE A 224 -6.87 -1.18 -11.38
CA PHE A 224 -5.57 -1.04 -12.06
C PHE A 224 -4.82 0.27 -11.81
N VAL A 225 -5.52 1.41 -11.70
CA VAL A 225 -4.93 2.72 -11.40
C VAL A 225 -4.14 2.68 -10.09
N ALA A 226 -4.63 1.98 -9.07
CA ALA A 226 -3.92 1.77 -7.82
C ALA A 226 -2.53 1.15 -8.00
N VAL A 227 -2.40 0.15 -8.88
CA VAL A 227 -1.14 -0.56 -9.14
C VAL A 227 -0.10 0.37 -9.75
N PHE A 228 -0.51 1.20 -10.72
CA PHE A 228 0.40 2.15 -11.38
C PHE A 228 0.71 3.38 -10.54
N LEU A 229 -0.21 3.83 -9.69
CA LEU A 229 0.01 4.95 -8.79
C LEU A 229 0.88 4.59 -7.59
N MET A 230 0.87 3.33 -7.15
CA MET A 230 1.53 2.90 -5.90
C MET A 230 3.00 3.32 -5.82
N PRO A 231 3.85 3.04 -6.84
CA PRO A 231 5.27 3.42 -6.78
C PRO A 231 5.46 4.93 -6.57
N GLY A 232 4.70 5.76 -7.30
CA GLY A 232 4.77 7.20 -7.15
C GLY A 232 4.13 7.71 -5.85
N ALA A 233 3.16 6.97 -5.28
CA ALA A 233 2.60 7.26 -3.97
C ALA A 233 3.62 7.00 -2.86
N VAL A 234 4.38 5.89 -2.92
CA VAL A 234 5.49 5.62 -1.99
C VAL A 234 6.52 6.74 -2.10
N ALA A 235 6.98 7.08 -3.31
CA ALA A 235 7.94 8.17 -3.50
C ALA A 235 7.43 9.53 -2.97
N GLY A 236 6.16 9.85 -3.22
CA GLY A 236 5.54 11.07 -2.72
C GLY A 236 5.43 11.09 -1.19
N ALA A 237 5.12 9.95 -0.58
CA ALA A 237 5.06 9.79 0.87
C ALA A 237 6.44 9.92 1.51
N THR A 238 7.50 9.38 0.90
CA THR A 238 8.89 9.57 1.34
C THR A 238 9.27 11.05 1.32
N LEU A 239 8.99 11.76 0.23
CA LEU A 239 9.23 13.21 0.14
C LEU A 239 8.46 14.01 1.19
N MET A 240 7.21 13.62 1.46
CA MET A 240 6.40 14.26 2.49
C MET A 240 6.91 13.96 3.91
N ALA A 241 7.42 12.75 4.15
CA ALA A 241 8.02 12.36 5.43
C ALA A 241 9.27 13.18 5.76
N ARG A 242 10.13 13.45 4.76
CA ARG A 242 11.29 14.35 4.89
C ARG A 242 10.88 15.76 5.34
N ASP A 243 9.89 16.36 4.67
CA ASP A 243 9.36 17.69 5.01
C ASP A 243 8.72 17.73 6.41
N LEU A 244 8.02 16.66 6.80
CA LEU A 244 7.44 16.56 8.15
C LEU A 244 8.50 16.52 9.26
N LEU A 245 9.70 16.03 8.96
CA LEU A 245 10.84 16.00 9.88
C LEU A 245 11.76 17.22 9.74
N GLY A 246 11.47 18.13 8.79
CA GLY A 246 12.30 19.30 8.53
C GLY A 246 13.64 18.98 7.89
N GLU A 247 13.76 17.85 7.19
CA GLU A 247 14.99 17.45 6.52
C GLU A 247 15.26 18.32 5.29
N GLU A 248 16.52 18.74 5.12
CA GLU A 248 16.96 19.45 3.92
C GLU A 248 16.82 18.56 2.67
N THR A 249 16.39 19.21 1.58
CA THR A 249 16.16 18.59 0.28
C THR A 249 16.95 19.39 -0.74
N ALA A 250 17.81 18.72 -1.53
CA ALA A 250 18.77 19.36 -2.43
C ALA A 250 18.17 20.33 -3.48
N GLY A 251 16.83 20.38 -3.64
CA GLY A 251 16.13 21.30 -4.54
C GLY A 251 15.39 22.46 -3.89
N GLU A 252 15.32 22.58 -2.55
CA GLU A 252 14.52 23.62 -1.87
C GLU A 252 15.32 24.88 -1.47
N ASP A 253 16.64 24.80 -1.35
CA ASP A 253 17.47 25.96 -0.96
C ASP A 253 17.95 26.84 -2.11
N ALA A 254 17.67 26.49 -3.37
CA ALA A 254 17.92 27.39 -4.50
C ALA A 254 16.95 28.59 -4.56
N GLY A 255 15.94 28.65 -3.67
CA GLY A 255 14.87 29.67 -3.70
C GLY A 255 14.65 30.45 -2.41
N LYS A 256 15.43 30.23 -1.35
CA LYS A 256 15.38 31.07 -0.14
C LYS A 256 16.43 32.18 -0.28
N PRO A 257 16.06 33.47 -0.38
CA PRO A 257 17.04 34.53 -0.29
C PRO A 257 17.70 34.43 1.09
N GLY A 258 19.03 34.30 1.09
CA GLY A 258 19.83 34.16 2.30
C GLY A 258 19.46 35.26 3.29
N LYS A 259 19.25 34.86 4.55
CA LYS A 259 19.39 35.80 5.65
C LYS A 259 20.87 36.15 5.71
N GLU A 260 21.23 37.31 5.17
CA GLU A 260 22.49 37.97 5.53
C GLU A 260 22.52 38.09 7.05
N GLU A 261 23.49 37.41 7.66
CA GLU A 261 23.87 37.64 9.04
C GLU A 261 24.46 39.05 9.11
N ASP A 262 23.66 40.00 9.62
CA ASP A 262 24.15 41.30 10.08
C ASP A 262 25.14 41.04 11.23
N VAL A 263 26.43 41.13 10.92
CA VAL A 263 27.51 41.22 11.91
C VAL A 263 27.67 42.69 12.28
N PRO A 264 27.34 43.12 13.52
CA PRO A 264 27.59 44.49 13.92
C PRO A 264 29.10 44.69 14.14
N SER A 265 29.60 45.76 13.54
CA SER A 265 30.98 46.28 13.68
C SER A 265 31.23 46.89 15.06
#